data_AF-A0A7W6MXL9-F1
#
_entry.id   AF-A0A7W6MXL9-F1
#
_cell.length_a   1.000
_cell.length_b   1.000
_cell.length_c   1.000
_cell.angle_alpha   90.00
_cell.angle_beta   90.00
_cell.angle_gamma   90.00
#
_symmetry.space_group_name_H-M   'P 1'
#
loop_
_entity.id
_entity.type
_entity.pdbx_description
1 polymer ?
#
loop_
_entity_poly.entity_id
_entity_poly.type
_entity_poly.pdbx_seq_one_letter_code
_entity_poly.pdbx_strand_id
1 'polypeptide(L)'
;MKVLFLMILISVLVFSCEKAEYESFRTYPDVSQVARVSLSPNSPVLIADGKAELTFKVKAYMGVEDTRTIEVKNEDEEVILKDSVFTDTIEITADRIPQNEIKIYLEDGTPVSEVFTTTEHMGETLRFKAAVYGVESEVREVRIIEKPKVSFEPITVPIIFHVVYTTQEEYQYESIGTDMLQEILDRLNRVMKNELKNAPSSVDLNVTFVLADIDQYGKALKEKGVNRVKLNDGENKDLYIKSNLVWDPMRYLNVWIGEANEYTIDVQLPRYILDNGSFVQMAQYQDLQKVKDVSDISYWTYKEVGISLNKKHIYRMANASSPDAAGGSGDRFETIIGKFYGLYPTWKDKYNGALDDFCSDTYTYFRIYSRPEKWTYEATATNKEQKNGHEIYFDSFNIMDEHSFCSTITYEQALRMRTVMENCPFRMMRK
;
A
#
# COMPACT_ATOMS: atom_id res chain seq x y z
N MET A 1 -14.58 55.25 -11.17
CA MET A 1 -15.72 54.34 -11.45
C MET A 1 -15.63 53.67 -12.82
N LYS A 2 -15.47 54.39 -13.94
CA LYS A 2 -15.37 53.79 -15.28
C LYS A 2 -14.17 52.84 -15.49
N VAL A 3 -13.01 53.15 -14.90
CA VAL A 3 -11.79 52.33 -15.02
C VAL A 3 -11.89 51.04 -14.19
N LEU A 4 -12.53 51.09 -13.01
CA LEU A 4 -12.74 49.92 -12.15
C LEU A 4 -13.75 48.94 -12.79
N PHE A 5 -14.78 49.46 -13.44
CA PHE A 5 -15.78 48.64 -14.15
C PHE A 5 -15.17 47.95 -15.39
N LEU A 6 -14.26 48.63 -16.10
CA LEU A 6 -13.54 48.06 -17.23
C LEU A 6 -12.56 46.95 -16.80
N MET A 7 -11.88 47.11 -15.66
CA MET A 7 -11.01 46.06 -15.10
C MET A 7 -11.80 44.84 -14.60
N ILE A 8 -13.00 45.03 -14.04
CA ILE A 8 -13.89 43.92 -13.65
C ILE A 8 -14.42 43.18 -14.89
N LEU A 9 -14.77 43.89 -15.96
CA LEU A 9 -15.23 43.27 -17.21
C LEU A 9 -14.12 42.47 -17.91
N ILE A 10 -12.88 42.99 -17.90
CA ILE A 10 -11.71 42.30 -18.46
C ILE A 10 -11.35 41.06 -17.62
N SER A 11 -11.43 41.14 -16.29
CA SER A 11 -11.17 39.97 -15.43
C SER A 11 -12.24 38.88 -15.58
N VAL A 12 -13.52 39.22 -15.76
CA VAL A 12 -14.57 38.22 -16.06
C VAL A 12 -14.37 37.55 -17.42
N LEU A 13 -13.83 38.26 -18.42
CA LEU A 13 -13.52 37.69 -19.74
C LEU A 13 -12.26 36.81 -19.74
N VAL A 14 -11.27 37.08 -18.87
CA VAL A 14 -10.02 36.30 -18.77
C VAL A 14 -10.16 35.09 -17.82
N PHE A 15 -11.16 35.08 -16.93
CA PHE A 15 -11.53 33.94 -16.08
C PHE A 15 -12.75 33.15 -16.56
N SER A 16 -13.24 33.41 -17.78
CA SER A 16 -14.09 32.45 -18.46
C SER A 16 -13.23 31.23 -18.79
N CYS A 17 -13.10 30.31 -17.84
CA CYS A 17 -12.71 28.94 -18.14
C CYS A 17 -13.54 28.52 -19.35
N GLU A 18 -12.89 28.12 -20.45
CA GLU A 18 -13.51 27.15 -21.32
C GLU A 18 -14.10 26.08 -20.40
N LYS A 19 -15.42 25.85 -20.51
CA LYS A 19 -15.98 24.64 -19.93
C LYS A 19 -15.13 23.53 -20.53
N ALA A 20 -14.27 22.91 -19.73
CA ALA A 20 -13.81 21.57 -20.04
C ALA A 20 -15.11 20.79 -20.28
N GLU A 21 -15.33 20.39 -21.52
CA GLU A 21 -16.47 19.58 -21.88
C GLU A 21 -16.33 18.31 -21.05
N TYR A 22 -17.12 18.23 -19.97
CA TYR A 22 -17.42 16.94 -19.39
C TYR A 22 -18.26 16.23 -20.43
N GLU A 23 -17.60 15.43 -21.27
CA GLU A 23 -18.21 14.51 -22.21
C GLU A 23 -19.02 13.50 -21.40
N SER A 24 -20.28 13.82 -21.14
CA SER A 24 -21.25 12.82 -20.72
C SER A 24 -21.67 12.08 -21.99
N PHE A 25 -21.05 10.94 -22.29
CA PHE A 25 -21.55 10.05 -23.32
C PHE A 25 -23.02 9.72 -23.00
N ARG A 26 -23.96 10.18 -23.85
CA ARG A 26 -25.41 9.94 -23.70
C ARG A 26 -25.81 8.54 -24.19
N THR A 27 -24.84 7.67 -24.43
CA THR A 27 -25.06 6.30 -24.89
C THR A 27 -25.16 5.40 -23.65
N TYR A 28 -26.31 4.79 -23.43
CA TYR A 28 -26.47 3.79 -22.37
C TYR A 28 -25.72 2.52 -22.80
N PRO A 29 -24.76 2.01 -22.01
CA PRO A 29 -23.93 0.93 -22.51
C PRO A 29 -24.69 -0.34 -22.88
N ASP A 30 -24.69 -0.84 -24.11
CA ASP A 30 -25.43 -2.06 -24.44
C ASP A 30 -24.56 -3.30 -24.22
N VAL A 31 -25.05 -4.23 -23.41
CA VAL A 31 -24.39 -5.52 -23.13
C VAL A 31 -24.29 -6.41 -24.37
N SER A 32 -25.13 -6.17 -25.39
CA SER A 32 -25.03 -6.84 -26.70
C SER A 32 -23.87 -6.31 -27.56
N GLN A 33 -23.26 -5.18 -27.17
CA GLN A 33 -22.22 -4.47 -27.91
C GLN A 33 -20.85 -4.54 -27.21
N VAL A 34 -20.60 -5.59 -26.41
CA VAL A 34 -19.26 -5.81 -25.84
C VAL A 34 -18.25 -5.85 -26.99
N ALA A 35 -17.24 -4.99 -26.90
CA ALA A 35 -16.15 -4.88 -27.87
C ALA A 35 -14.80 -5.28 -27.26
N ARG A 36 -14.65 -5.14 -25.93
CA ARG A 36 -13.43 -5.50 -25.19
C ARG A 36 -13.80 -6.13 -23.86
N VAL A 37 -13.06 -7.16 -23.46
CA VAL A 37 -13.10 -7.74 -22.12
C VAL A 37 -11.72 -7.66 -21.51
N SER A 38 -11.64 -7.27 -20.24
CA SER A 38 -10.41 -7.36 -19.44
C SER A 38 -10.59 -8.39 -18.33
N LEU A 39 -9.57 -9.22 -18.16
CA LEU A 39 -9.42 -10.12 -17.02
C LEU A 39 -8.30 -9.55 -16.14
N SER A 40 -8.52 -9.51 -14.84
CA SER A 40 -7.55 -9.02 -13.87
C SER A 40 -7.51 -9.94 -12.65
N PRO A 41 -6.51 -10.83 -12.56
CA PRO A 41 -6.23 -11.56 -11.33
C PRO A 41 -5.90 -10.57 -10.20
N ASN A 42 -6.24 -10.92 -8.96
CA ASN A 42 -5.96 -10.08 -7.79
C ASN A 42 -4.50 -10.17 -7.29
N SER A 43 -3.68 -11.04 -7.90
CA SER A 43 -2.25 -11.19 -7.62
C SER A 43 -1.51 -11.79 -8.83
N PRO A 44 -0.25 -11.42 -9.09
CA PRO A 44 0.56 -12.06 -10.14
C PRO A 44 1.06 -13.47 -9.73
N VAL A 45 0.85 -13.85 -8.46
CA VAL A 45 1.35 -15.10 -7.88
C VAL A 45 0.26 -15.77 -7.04
N LEU A 46 0.15 -17.09 -7.13
CA LEU A 46 -0.67 -17.93 -6.24
C LEU A 46 0.20 -19.01 -5.59
N ILE A 47 0.07 -19.17 -4.27
CA ILE A 47 0.65 -20.28 -3.52
C ILE A 47 -0.23 -21.53 -3.70
N ALA A 48 0.37 -22.63 -4.15
CA ALA A 48 -0.31 -23.90 -4.30
C ALA A 48 -0.36 -24.69 -2.97
N ASP A 49 -1.17 -24.22 -2.03
CA ASP A 49 -1.37 -24.87 -0.72
C ASP A 49 -2.80 -25.38 -0.48
N GLY A 50 -3.67 -25.26 -1.50
CA GLY A 50 -5.07 -25.64 -1.40
C GLY A 50 -5.92 -24.71 -0.52
N LYS A 51 -5.37 -23.56 -0.07
CA LYS A 51 -6.05 -22.58 0.78
C LYS A 51 -6.02 -21.17 0.21
N ALA A 52 -4.92 -20.77 -0.42
CA ALA A 52 -4.80 -19.46 -1.04
C ALA A 52 -5.82 -19.30 -2.18
N GLU A 53 -6.45 -18.13 -2.25
CA GLU A 53 -7.55 -17.84 -3.17
C GLU A 53 -7.16 -16.76 -4.17
N LEU A 54 -6.94 -17.17 -5.42
CA LEU A 54 -6.84 -16.27 -6.55
C LEU A 54 -8.24 -15.89 -7.01
N THR A 55 -8.54 -14.59 -7.04
CA THR A 55 -9.83 -14.08 -7.50
C THR A 55 -9.64 -13.22 -8.74
N PHE A 56 -10.69 -13.13 -9.55
CA PHE A 56 -10.63 -12.41 -10.82
C PHE A 56 -11.62 -11.24 -10.84
N LYS A 57 -11.18 -10.10 -11.36
CA LYS A 57 -12.05 -9.01 -11.76
C LYS A 57 -12.18 -9.03 -13.29
N VAL A 58 -13.41 -9.17 -13.77
CA VAL A 58 -13.74 -9.13 -15.19
C VAL A 58 -14.47 -7.82 -15.47
N LYS A 59 -13.95 -7.02 -16.40
CA LYS A 59 -14.64 -5.83 -16.90
C LYS A 59 -14.92 -5.98 -18.39
N ALA A 60 -16.09 -5.56 -18.82
CA ALA A 60 -16.43 -5.50 -20.24
C ALA A 60 -16.65 -4.04 -20.65
N TYR A 61 -16.29 -3.74 -21.89
CA TYR A 61 -16.39 -2.40 -22.45
C TYR A 61 -17.13 -2.47 -23.78
N MET A 62 -18.03 -1.52 -23.99
CA MET A 62 -18.65 -1.31 -25.30
C MET A 62 -17.76 -0.40 -26.16
N GLY A 63 -17.81 -0.56 -27.47
CA GLY A 63 -17.26 0.44 -28.39
C GLY A 63 -18.19 1.63 -28.48
N VAL A 64 -17.64 2.84 -28.42
CA VAL A 64 -18.34 4.07 -28.79
C VAL A 64 -17.63 4.74 -29.94
N GLU A 65 -18.42 5.17 -30.92
CA GLU A 65 -17.96 6.00 -32.03
C GLU A 65 -18.38 7.44 -31.75
N ASP A 66 -17.40 8.34 -31.77
CA ASP A 66 -17.60 9.77 -31.63
C ASP A 66 -17.06 10.47 -32.88
N THR A 67 -17.90 11.26 -33.53
CA THR A 67 -17.48 12.02 -34.72
C THR A 67 -17.11 13.42 -34.29
N ARG A 68 -15.83 13.76 -34.36
CA ARG A 68 -15.34 15.12 -34.05
C ARG A 68 -14.85 15.80 -35.32
N THR A 69 -15.23 17.06 -35.50
CA THR A 69 -14.62 17.91 -36.51
C THR A 69 -13.27 18.39 -35.98
N ILE A 70 -12.17 17.95 -36.61
CA ILE A 70 -10.82 18.38 -36.25
C ILE A 70 -10.23 19.28 -37.32
N GLU A 71 -9.36 20.18 -36.90
CA GLU A 71 -8.53 20.97 -37.80
C GLU A 71 -7.34 20.13 -38.27
N VAL A 72 -7.23 19.94 -39.59
CA VAL A 72 -6.12 19.23 -40.23
C VAL A 72 -5.47 20.18 -41.22
N LYS A 73 -4.14 20.24 -41.26
CA LYS A 73 -3.43 21.00 -42.30
C LYS A 73 -3.24 20.13 -43.53
N ASN A 74 -3.58 20.66 -44.71
CA ASN A 74 -3.29 19.99 -45.98
C ASN A 74 -1.80 20.15 -46.36
N GLU A 75 -1.39 19.56 -47.49
CA GLU A 75 -0.02 19.64 -48.01
C GLU A 75 0.46 21.08 -48.29
N ASP A 76 -0.49 22.02 -48.45
CA ASP A 76 -0.25 23.45 -48.68
C ASP A 76 -0.31 24.29 -47.39
N GLU A 77 -0.28 23.64 -46.21
CA GLU A 77 -0.41 24.24 -44.86
C GLU A 77 -1.74 24.96 -44.56
N GLU A 78 -2.75 24.84 -45.43
CA GLU A 78 -4.08 25.38 -45.18
C GLU A 78 -4.84 24.52 -44.17
N VAL A 79 -5.49 25.17 -43.20
CA VAL A 79 -6.33 24.50 -42.20
C VAL A 79 -7.67 24.13 -42.83
N ILE A 80 -7.93 22.83 -42.92
CA ILE A 80 -9.22 22.27 -43.33
C ILE A 80 -9.91 21.63 -42.14
N LEU A 81 -11.23 21.80 -42.05
CA LEU A 81 -12.06 21.11 -41.07
C LEU A 81 -12.43 19.74 -41.62
N LYS A 82 -12.10 18.69 -40.88
CA LYS A 82 -12.40 17.30 -41.26
C LYS A 82 -13.12 16.58 -40.13
N ASP A 83 -14.31 16.07 -40.44
CA ASP A 83 -14.99 15.13 -39.55
C ASP A 83 -14.19 13.82 -39.49
N SER A 84 -13.75 13.48 -38.29
CA SER A 84 -13.00 12.26 -38.00
C SER A 84 -13.73 11.46 -36.93
N VAL A 85 -13.90 10.17 -37.19
CA VAL A 85 -14.51 9.23 -36.24
C VAL A 85 -13.41 8.74 -35.29
N PHE A 86 -13.61 8.98 -34.01
CA PHE A 86 -12.80 8.46 -32.92
C PHE A 86 -13.55 7.29 -32.30
N THR A 87 -12.85 6.17 -32.15
CA THR A 87 -13.35 5.00 -31.43
C THR A 87 -12.74 4.99 -30.04
N ASP A 88 -13.60 4.93 -29.03
CA ASP A 88 -13.19 4.72 -27.64
C ASP A 88 -14.01 3.57 -27.04
N THR A 89 -13.70 3.16 -25.82
CA THR A 89 -14.47 2.16 -25.10
C THR A 89 -14.98 2.71 -23.77
N ILE A 90 -16.23 2.42 -23.44
CA ILE A 90 -16.83 2.79 -22.15
C ILE A 90 -17.08 1.52 -21.35
N GLU A 91 -16.69 1.51 -20.08
CA GLU A 91 -16.94 0.40 -19.16
C GLU A 91 -18.45 0.18 -19.00
N ILE A 92 -18.89 -1.06 -19.25
CA ILE A 92 -20.25 -1.50 -18.93
C ILE A 92 -20.27 -1.77 -17.44
N THR A 93 -21.19 -1.14 -16.72
CA THR A 93 -21.29 -1.33 -15.27
C THR A 93 -21.55 -2.80 -14.93
N ALA A 94 -20.83 -3.31 -13.92
CA ALA A 94 -20.79 -4.74 -13.62
C ALA A 94 -22.17 -5.35 -13.31
N ASP A 95 -23.09 -4.57 -12.74
CA ASP A 95 -24.47 -4.96 -12.44
C ASP A 95 -25.31 -5.27 -13.68
N ARG A 96 -24.85 -4.87 -14.86
CA ARG A 96 -25.54 -5.10 -16.13
C ARG A 96 -25.07 -6.36 -16.83
N ILE A 97 -23.95 -6.94 -16.42
CA ILE A 97 -23.43 -8.19 -16.99
C ILE A 97 -23.90 -9.35 -16.09
N PRO A 98 -24.82 -10.20 -16.55
CA PRO A 98 -25.26 -11.36 -15.78
C PRO A 98 -24.07 -12.29 -15.49
N GLN A 99 -23.95 -12.77 -14.25
CA GLN A 99 -22.83 -13.59 -13.81
C GLN A 99 -22.65 -14.86 -14.66
N ASN A 100 -23.74 -15.45 -15.17
CA ASN A 100 -23.70 -16.62 -16.05
C ASN A 100 -23.10 -16.36 -17.44
N GLU A 101 -22.95 -15.09 -17.84
CA GLU A 101 -22.32 -14.69 -19.10
C GLU A 101 -20.80 -14.51 -18.95
N ILE A 102 -20.30 -14.41 -17.71
CA ILE A 102 -18.88 -14.32 -17.41
C ILE A 102 -18.32 -15.73 -17.32
N LYS A 103 -17.41 -16.07 -18.23
CA LYS A 103 -16.72 -17.37 -18.24
C LYS A 103 -15.24 -17.14 -18.06
N ILE A 104 -14.62 -17.80 -17.09
CA ILE A 104 -13.17 -17.80 -16.89
C ILE A 104 -12.65 -19.20 -17.17
N TYR A 105 -11.53 -19.29 -17.86
CA TYR A 105 -10.91 -20.56 -18.25
C TYR A 105 -9.41 -20.41 -18.39
N LEU A 106 -8.69 -21.52 -18.27
CA LEU A 106 -7.28 -21.60 -18.66
C LEU A 106 -7.15 -21.52 -20.19
N GLU A 107 -5.99 -21.13 -20.70
CA GLU A 107 -5.74 -20.98 -22.15
C GLU A 107 -6.02 -22.27 -22.94
N ASP A 108 -5.93 -23.45 -22.30
CA ASP A 108 -6.28 -24.75 -22.90
C ASP A 108 -7.80 -25.04 -22.98
N GLY A 109 -8.63 -24.13 -22.48
CA GLY A 109 -10.09 -24.23 -22.45
C GLY A 109 -10.67 -24.82 -21.16
N THR A 110 -9.84 -25.20 -20.18
CA THR A 110 -10.31 -25.74 -18.90
C THR A 110 -11.08 -24.67 -18.11
N PRO A 111 -12.36 -24.89 -17.76
CA PRO A 111 -13.14 -23.92 -16.99
C PRO A 111 -12.55 -23.65 -15.60
N VAL A 112 -12.61 -22.39 -15.18
CA VAL A 112 -12.10 -21.89 -13.88
C VAL A 112 -13.22 -21.16 -13.16
N SER A 113 -13.39 -21.44 -11.87
CA SER A 113 -14.31 -20.71 -11.00
C SER A 113 -13.81 -19.29 -10.68
N GLU A 114 -14.70 -18.42 -10.22
CA GLU A 114 -14.36 -17.04 -9.83
C GLU A 114 -13.28 -16.96 -8.72
N VAL A 115 -13.22 -18.00 -7.90
CA VAL A 115 -12.15 -18.25 -6.94
C VAL A 115 -11.38 -19.48 -7.41
N PHE A 116 -10.09 -19.34 -7.65
CA PHE A 116 -9.19 -20.42 -8.05
C PHE A 116 -8.20 -20.71 -6.92
N THR A 117 -8.09 -21.99 -6.58
CA THR A 117 -7.19 -22.54 -5.56
C THR A 117 -6.65 -23.86 -6.08
N THR A 118 -5.40 -24.17 -5.77
CA THR A 118 -4.76 -25.40 -6.26
C THR A 118 -3.73 -25.96 -5.26
N THR A 119 -3.45 -27.26 -5.39
CA THR A 119 -2.25 -27.93 -4.81
C THR A 119 -1.34 -28.48 -5.90
N GLU A 120 -1.73 -28.30 -7.16
CA GLU A 120 -1.04 -28.76 -8.37
C GLU A 120 -0.36 -27.57 -9.07
N HIS A 121 0.30 -27.81 -10.21
CA HIS A 121 0.95 -26.79 -11.03
C HIS A 121 2.08 -26.00 -10.36
N MET A 122 2.64 -26.51 -9.25
CA MET A 122 3.75 -25.87 -8.54
C MET A 122 4.95 -25.64 -9.47
N GLY A 123 5.38 -24.39 -9.60
CA GLY A 123 6.49 -23.98 -10.47
C GLY A 123 6.06 -23.67 -11.90
N GLU A 124 4.79 -23.83 -12.24
CA GLU A 124 4.23 -23.48 -13.55
C GLU A 124 3.69 -22.04 -13.58
N THR A 125 3.56 -21.49 -14.78
CA THR A 125 2.81 -20.26 -15.02
C THR A 125 1.51 -20.63 -15.70
N LEU A 126 0.40 -20.44 -14.99
CA LEU A 126 -0.94 -20.67 -15.55
C LEU A 126 -1.39 -19.43 -16.31
N ARG A 127 -2.11 -19.67 -17.41
CA ARG A 127 -2.58 -18.64 -18.33
C ARG A 127 -4.10 -18.64 -18.35
N PHE A 128 -4.70 -17.53 -17.96
CA PHE A 128 -6.13 -17.37 -17.81
C PHE A 128 -6.71 -16.45 -18.88
N LYS A 129 -7.94 -16.72 -19.29
CA LYS A 129 -8.77 -15.88 -20.14
C LYS A 129 -10.16 -15.75 -19.54
N ALA A 130 -10.85 -14.66 -19.89
CA ALA A 130 -12.27 -14.53 -19.68
C ALA A 130 -13.00 -14.35 -21.01
N ALA A 131 -14.27 -14.73 -21.06
CA ALA A 131 -15.18 -14.38 -22.13
C ALA A 131 -16.47 -13.80 -21.57
N VAL A 132 -16.98 -12.76 -22.22
CA VAL A 132 -18.29 -12.16 -21.95
C VAL A 132 -18.99 -11.96 -23.28
N TYR A 133 -20.19 -12.54 -23.44
CA TYR A 133 -20.95 -12.55 -24.71
C TYR A 133 -20.12 -12.98 -25.94
N GLY A 134 -19.18 -13.91 -25.76
CA GLY A 134 -18.33 -14.44 -26.83
C GLY A 134 -17.09 -13.59 -27.17
N VAL A 135 -16.91 -12.43 -26.53
CA VAL A 135 -15.68 -11.64 -26.66
C VAL A 135 -14.67 -12.11 -25.63
N GLU A 136 -13.47 -12.49 -26.07
CA GLU A 136 -12.38 -12.92 -25.20
C GLU A 136 -11.54 -11.75 -24.67
N SER A 137 -11.01 -11.91 -23.46
CA SER A 137 -9.98 -11.03 -22.92
C SER A 137 -8.60 -11.36 -23.48
N GLU A 138 -7.65 -10.45 -23.27
CA GLU A 138 -6.24 -10.81 -23.30
C GLU A 138 -5.92 -11.93 -22.29
N VAL A 139 -4.88 -12.70 -22.59
CA VAL A 139 -4.34 -13.70 -21.67
C VAL A 139 -3.70 -13.02 -20.47
N ARG A 140 -3.96 -13.56 -19.28
CA ARG A 140 -3.31 -13.14 -18.04
C ARG A 140 -2.53 -14.28 -17.42
N GLU A 141 -1.27 -14.01 -17.11
CA GLU A 141 -0.37 -14.99 -16.52
C GLU A 141 -0.36 -14.86 -15.00
N VAL A 142 -0.42 -15.99 -14.30
CA VAL A 142 -0.21 -16.07 -12.86
C VAL A 142 0.79 -17.18 -12.57
N ARG A 143 1.85 -16.85 -11.86
CA ARG A 143 2.88 -17.81 -11.44
C ARG A 143 2.36 -18.61 -10.24
N ILE A 144 2.40 -19.93 -10.34
CA ILE A 144 2.02 -20.82 -9.26
C ILE A 144 3.28 -21.23 -8.52
N ILE A 145 3.38 -20.86 -7.25
CA ILE A 145 4.55 -21.16 -6.44
C ILE A 145 4.27 -22.31 -5.47
N GLU A 146 5.29 -23.11 -5.20
CA GLU A 146 5.23 -24.11 -4.14
C GLU A 146 4.92 -23.41 -2.82
N LYS A 147 4.11 -24.06 -1.97
CA LYS A 147 3.94 -23.63 -0.58
C LYS A 147 5.32 -23.41 0.04
N PRO A 148 5.63 -22.20 0.52
CA PRO A 148 6.92 -21.94 1.14
C PRO A 148 7.23 -22.96 2.23
N LYS A 149 8.37 -23.65 2.07
CA LYS A 149 8.89 -24.58 3.07
C LYS A 149 9.48 -23.86 4.29
N VAL A 150 9.59 -22.53 4.23
CA VAL A 150 10.17 -21.71 5.28
C VAL A 150 9.23 -21.71 6.48
N SER A 151 9.59 -22.50 7.50
CA SER A 151 9.09 -22.31 8.85
C SER A 151 9.90 -21.20 9.48
N PHE A 152 9.36 -19.98 9.50
CA PHE A 152 9.99 -18.88 10.22
C PHE A 152 10.08 -19.23 11.70
N GLU A 153 11.23 -19.01 12.34
CA GLU A 153 11.34 -19.15 13.79
C GLU A 153 10.45 -18.10 14.49
N PRO A 154 9.73 -18.45 15.57
CA PRO A 154 8.88 -17.51 16.27
C PRO A 154 9.67 -16.31 16.80
N ILE A 155 9.21 -15.09 16.50
CA ILE A 155 9.75 -13.86 17.09
C ILE A 155 8.66 -13.16 17.89
N THR A 156 8.96 -12.79 19.13
CA THR A 156 8.10 -11.90 19.92
C THR A 156 8.73 -10.53 20.03
N VAL A 157 8.10 -9.51 19.47
CA VAL A 157 8.58 -8.12 19.48
C VAL A 157 7.85 -7.35 20.59
N PRO A 158 8.54 -6.95 21.68
CA PRO A 158 7.95 -6.09 22.68
C PRO A 158 7.93 -4.63 22.19
N ILE A 159 6.76 -4.00 22.28
CA ILE A 159 6.54 -2.60 21.89
C ILE A 159 6.28 -1.77 23.14
N ILE A 160 6.96 -0.63 23.23
CA ILE A 160 6.70 0.40 24.25
C ILE A 160 6.22 1.69 23.58
N PHE A 161 5.07 2.18 24.03
CA PHE A 161 4.52 3.46 23.61
C PHE A 161 4.87 4.55 24.63
N HIS A 162 5.75 5.46 24.25
CA HIS A 162 6.08 6.64 25.06
C HIS A 162 5.08 7.75 24.75
N VAL A 163 4.16 8.01 25.67
CA VAL A 163 3.15 9.06 25.54
C VAL A 163 3.70 10.35 26.14
N VAL A 164 4.10 11.29 25.28
CA VAL A 164 4.83 12.51 25.66
C VAL A 164 3.92 13.74 25.49
N TYR A 165 3.65 14.42 26.59
CA TYR A 165 2.69 15.53 26.64
C TYR A 165 3.12 16.62 27.61
N THR A 166 2.63 17.84 27.42
CA THR A 166 2.76 18.94 28.40
C THR A 166 1.55 19.01 29.33
N THR A 167 1.60 19.85 30.36
CA THR A 167 0.47 20.04 31.29
C THR A 167 -0.83 20.44 30.59
N GLN A 168 -0.74 21.24 29.53
CA GLN A 168 -1.92 21.71 28.78
C GLN A 168 -2.49 20.63 27.85
N GLU A 169 -1.71 19.61 27.54
CA GLU A 169 -2.08 18.54 26.61
C GLU A 169 -2.59 17.28 27.31
N GLU A 170 -2.39 17.13 28.63
CA GLU A 170 -2.63 15.91 29.39
C GLU A 170 -3.99 15.25 29.11
N TYR A 171 -5.07 16.02 29.15
CA TYR A 171 -6.43 15.54 28.84
C TYR A 171 -6.55 14.92 27.43
N GLN A 172 -5.75 15.37 26.46
CA GLN A 172 -5.80 14.92 25.07
C GLN A 172 -5.10 13.56 24.86
N TYR A 173 -4.38 13.05 25.86
CA TYR A 173 -3.62 11.80 25.80
C TYR A 173 -4.07 10.78 26.86
N GLU A 174 -5.01 11.15 27.73
CA GLU A 174 -5.49 10.31 28.83
C GLU A 174 -6.10 8.98 28.34
N SER A 175 -6.83 9.00 27.22
CA SER A 175 -7.48 7.80 26.66
C SER A 175 -6.56 6.89 25.86
N ILE A 176 -5.31 7.29 25.58
CA ILE A 176 -4.30 6.41 24.99
C ILE A 176 -3.78 5.50 26.09
N GLY A 177 -4.41 4.34 26.28
CA GLY A 177 -4.05 3.38 27.31
C GLY A 177 -3.88 1.95 26.79
N THR A 178 -3.59 1.02 27.70
CA THR A 178 -3.30 -0.39 27.38
C THR A 178 -4.34 -1.02 26.45
N ASP A 179 -5.63 -0.87 26.73
CA ASP A 179 -6.70 -1.53 25.96
C ASP A 179 -6.72 -1.05 24.50
N MET A 180 -6.69 0.26 24.28
CA MET A 180 -6.63 0.86 22.95
C MET A 180 -5.42 0.38 22.15
N LEU A 181 -4.25 0.32 22.79
CA LEU A 181 -3.02 -0.11 22.12
C LEU A 181 -3.03 -1.61 21.85
N GLN A 182 -3.63 -2.41 22.74
CA GLN A 182 -3.77 -3.85 22.56
C GLN A 182 -4.66 -4.16 21.34
N GLU A 183 -5.77 -3.43 21.14
CA GLU A 183 -6.61 -3.60 19.95
C GLU A 183 -5.85 -3.33 18.64
N ILE A 184 -4.99 -2.29 18.63
CA ILE A 184 -4.12 -1.99 17.48
C ILE A 184 -3.15 -3.16 17.23
N LEU A 185 -2.52 -3.69 18.28
CA LEU A 185 -1.58 -4.81 18.14
C LEU A 185 -2.26 -6.13 17.77
N ASP A 186 -3.48 -6.37 18.26
CA ASP A 186 -4.26 -7.57 17.93
C ASP A 186 -4.59 -7.59 16.44
N ARG A 187 -5.00 -6.44 15.87
CA ARG A 187 -5.19 -6.32 14.43
C ARG A 187 -3.89 -6.55 13.66
N LEU A 188 -2.80 -5.91 14.06
CA LEU A 188 -1.48 -6.08 13.45
C LEU A 188 -1.08 -7.56 13.42
N ASN A 189 -1.20 -8.26 14.55
CA ASN A 189 -0.85 -9.67 14.67
C ASN A 189 -1.69 -10.55 13.73
N ARG A 190 -3.01 -10.29 13.62
CA ARG A 190 -3.89 -11.01 12.69
C ARG A 190 -3.51 -10.80 11.22
N VAL A 191 -3.08 -9.59 10.86
CA VAL A 191 -2.58 -9.29 9.51
C VAL A 191 -1.28 -10.05 9.22
N MET A 192 -0.31 -9.98 10.14
CA MET A 192 1.00 -10.60 9.97
C MET A 192 0.94 -12.13 10.03
N LYS A 193 -0.12 -12.69 10.61
CA LYS A 193 -0.42 -14.13 10.65
C LYS A 193 -1.29 -14.63 9.48
N ASN A 194 -1.67 -13.75 8.55
CA ASN A 194 -2.54 -14.07 7.43
C ASN A 194 -3.92 -14.62 7.87
N GLU A 195 -4.54 -14.02 8.89
CA GLU A 195 -5.84 -14.46 9.43
C GLU A 195 -7.04 -13.66 8.91
N LEU A 196 -6.80 -12.57 8.17
CA LEU A 196 -7.88 -11.69 7.71
C LEU A 196 -8.44 -12.07 6.32
N LYS A 197 -7.65 -12.74 5.49
CA LYS A 197 -8.02 -13.12 4.11
C LYS A 197 -7.14 -14.27 3.64
N ASN A 198 -7.68 -15.19 2.85
CA ASN A 198 -6.91 -16.22 2.14
C ASN A 198 -6.18 -15.64 0.91
N ALA A 199 -5.30 -14.65 1.11
CA ALA A 199 -4.67 -13.97 -0.03
C ALA A 199 -3.81 -14.91 -0.88
N PRO A 200 -3.73 -14.68 -2.22
CA PRO A 200 -3.06 -15.58 -3.16
C PRO A 200 -1.61 -15.90 -2.81
N SER A 201 -0.87 -14.94 -2.27
CA SER A 201 0.57 -15.03 -2.02
C SER A 201 0.95 -14.74 -0.57
N SER A 202 0.01 -14.84 0.38
CA SER A 202 0.26 -14.49 1.78
C SER A 202 0.69 -15.69 2.63
N VAL A 203 1.53 -15.43 3.64
CA VAL A 203 2.04 -16.43 4.59
C VAL A 203 1.99 -15.87 6.02
N ASP A 204 2.09 -16.77 7.00
CA ASP A 204 2.31 -16.41 8.40
C ASP A 204 3.76 -15.94 8.58
N LEU A 205 3.96 -14.70 9.05
CA LEU A 205 5.28 -14.14 9.37
C LEU A 205 5.92 -14.80 10.61
N ASN A 206 5.12 -15.50 11.42
CA ASN A 206 5.45 -16.07 12.72
C ASN A 206 6.11 -15.04 13.66
N VAL A 207 5.54 -13.83 13.66
CA VAL A 207 5.93 -12.72 14.53
C VAL A 207 4.73 -12.30 15.36
N THR A 208 4.94 -12.15 16.67
CA THR A 208 3.93 -11.61 17.59
C THR A 208 4.42 -10.30 18.19
N PHE A 209 3.68 -9.23 17.96
CA PHE A 209 3.88 -7.94 18.59
C PHE A 209 3.13 -7.87 19.91
N VAL A 210 3.81 -7.54 21.00
CA VAL A 210 3.23 -7.51 22.35
C VAL A 210 3.52 -6.19 23.04
N LEU A 211 2.56 -5.70 23.84
CA LEU A 211 2.81 -4.60 24.75
C LEU A 211 3.84 -5.00 25.80
N ALA A 212 4.89 -4.19 25.98
CA ALA A 212 5.89 -4.39 27.03
C ALA A 212 5.24 -4.45 28.42
N ASP A 213 5.71 -5.35 29.28
CA ASP A 213 5.26 -5.52 30.68
C ASP A 213 6.31 -5.02 31.69
N ILE A 214 7.56 -4.89 31.27
CA ILE A 214 8.69 -4.37 32.04
C ILE A 214 9.33 -3.15 31.38
N ASP A 215 9.95 -2.28 32.17
CA ASP A 215 10.69 -1.11 31.72
C ASP A 215 12.13 -1.44 31.31
N GLN A 216 12.86 -0.44 30.83
CA GLN A 216 14.27 -0.58 30.44
C GLN A 216 15.19 -1.07 31.58
N TYR A 217 14.80 -0.87 32.84
CA TYR A 217 15.53 -1.26 34.04
C TYR A 217 15.09 -2.63 34.60
N GLY A 218 14.13 -3.30 33.95
CA GLY A 218 13.63 -4.61 34.35
C GLY A 218 12.54 -4.58 35.43
N LYS A 219 11.94 -3.42 35.70
CA LYS A 219 10.81 -3.29 36.64
C LYS A 219 9.47 -3.34 35.91
N ALA A 220 8.45 -3.92 36.52
CA ALA A 220 7.09 -3.93 35.96
C ALA A 220 6.57 -2.51 35.68
N LEU A 221 5.94 -2.31 34.52
CA LEU A 221 5.30 -1.05 34.17
C LEU A 221 4.03 -0.82 35.00
N LYS A 222 3.74 0.45 35.30
CA LYS A 222 2.48 0.84 35.95
C LYS A 222 1.27 0.55 35.05
N GLU A 223 1.46 0.75 33.75
CA GLU A 223 0.47 0.55 32.71
C GLU A 223 1.16 -0.23 31.58
N LYS A 224 0.62 -1.41 31.24
CA LYS A 224 1.27 -2.30 30.28
C LYS A 224 1.36 -1.62 28.92
N GLY A 225 2.56 -1.63 28.34
CA GLY A 225 2.86 -1.04 27.03
C GLY A 225 2.94 0.48 27.00
N VAL A 226 2.70 1.17 28.14
CA VAL A 226 2.63 2.64 28.18
C VAL A 226 3.67 3.22 29.12
N ASN A 227 4.47 4.15 28.60
CA ASN A 227 5.34 5.01 29.39
C ASN A 227 4.89 6.46 29.24
N ARG A 228 4.16 6.98 30.24
CA ARG A 228 3.66 8.36 30.26
C ARG A 228 4.76 9.33 30.73
N VAL A 229 5.00 10.38 29.94
CA VAL A 229 6.02 11.40 30.20
C VAL A 229 5.39 12.77 30.10
N LYS A 230 5.17 13.38 31.25
CA LYS A 230 4.72 14.76 31.36
C LYS A 230 5.95 15.69 31.36
N LEU A 231 6.03 16.56 30.36
CA LEU A 231 7.05 17.60 30.27
C LEU A 231 6.57 18.90 30.92
N ASN A 232 7.54 19.70 31.37
CA ASN A 232 7.30 21.08 31.78
C ASN A 232 6.99 21.94 30.55
N ASP A 233 6.22 23.01 30.77
CA ASP A 233 5.86 23.95 29.71
C ASP A 233 7.14 24.60 29.12
N GLY A 234 7.29 24.54 27.80
CA GLY A 234 8.45 25.06 27.07
C GLY A 234 9.59 24.06 26.85
N GLU A 235 9.54 22.85 27.42
CA GLU A 235 10.53 21.81 27.10
C GLU A 235 10.38 21.33 25.65
N ASN A 236 11.52 21.13 24.98
CA ASN A 236 11.55 20.63 23.62
C ASN A 236 11.37 19.10 23.62
N LYS A 237 10.23 18.64 23.12
CA LYS A 237 9.86 17.21 23.05
C LYS A 237 10.89 16.37 22.30
N ASP A 238 11.37 16.82 21.14
CA ASP A 238 12.34 16.08 20.32
C ASP A 238 13.67 15.88 21.04
N LEU A 239 14.19 16.94 21.68
CA LEU A 239 15.42 16.85 22.47
C LEU A 239 15.24 15.94 23.68
N TYR A 240 14.08 16.00 24.33
CA TYR A 240 13.77 15.13 25.47
C TYR A 240 13.71 13.66 25.05
N ILE A 241 13.00 13.36 23.95
CA ILE A 241 12.90 12.01 23.39
C ILE A 241 14.31 11.47 23.09
N LYS A 242 15.09 12.24 22.32
CA LYS A 242 16.46 11.87 21.94
C LYS A 242 17.34 11.52 23.14
N SER A 243 17.18 12.25 24.24
CA SER A 243 18.09 12.16 25.39
C SER A 243 17.64 11.16 26.45
N ASN A 244 16.33 10.88 26.56
CA ASN A 244 15.77 10.17 27.71
C ASN A 244 14.84 9.00 27.37
N LEU A 245 14.27 8.96 26.16
CA LEU A 245 13.17 8.04 25.83
C LEU A 245 13.50 7.03 24.74
N VAL A 246 14.77 6.86 24.40
CA VAL A 246 15.21 5.72 23.59
C VAL A 246 15.56 4.59 24.53
N TRP A 247 14.59 3.73 24.86
CA TRP A 247 14.89 2.48 25.54
C TRP A 247 15.68 1.58 24.59
N ASP A 248 16.48 0.67 25.13
CA ASP A 248 17.37 -0.21 24.36
C ASP A 248 16.69 -0.72 23.08
N PRO A 249 17.09 -0.23 21.88
CA PRO A 249 16.43 -0.57 20.62
C PRO A 249 16.65 -2.03 20.19
N MET A 250 17.51 -2.77 20.90
CA MET A 250 17.66 -4.21 20.72
C MET A 250 16.74 -5.01 21.63
N ARG A 251 16.10 -4.37 22.60
CA ARG A 251 15.13 -4.98 23.51
C ARG A 251 13.69 -4.53 23.27
N TYR A 252 13.46 -3.30 22.81
CA TYR A 252 12.13 -2.74 22.60
C TYR A 252 12.00 -2.08 21.24
N LEU A 253 10.83 -2.24 20.61
CA LEU A 253 10.39 -1.33 19.57
C LEU A 253 9.84 -0.08 20.25
N ASN A 254 10.60 1.02 20.15
CA ASN A 254 10.21 2.31 20.71
C ASN A 254 9.22 3.02 19.78
N VAL A 255 8.04 3.38 20.30
CA VAL A 255 7.04 4.19 19.60
C VAL A 255 6.77 5.46 20.41
N TRP A 256 7.11 6.62 19.89
CA TRP A 256 6.86 7.90 20.55
C TRP A 256 5.56 8.52 20.04
N ILE A 257 4.69 8.93 20.95
CA ILE A 257 3.45 9.63 20.64
C ILE A 257 3.56 11.01 21.29
N GLY A 258 3.74 12.06 20.49
CA GLY A 258 3.81 13.41 21.04
C GLY A 258 4.51 14.49 20.22
N GLU A 259 4.94 14.23 18.99
CA GLU A 259 5.70 15.19 18.18
C GLU A 259 4.92 16.49 17.86
N ALA A 260 5.64 17.60 17.71
CA ALA A 260 5.09 18.96 17.65
C ALA A 260 4.38 19.33 16.34
N ASN A 261 4.48 18.52 15.28
CA ASN A 261 3.78 18.76 14.03
C ASN A 261 2.56 17.81 13.90
N GLU A 262 1.38 18.37 13.67
CA GLU A 262 0.11 17.65 13.55
C GLU A 262 0.02 16.68 12.36
N TYR A 263 1.08 16.59 11.54
CA TYR A 263 1.17 15.76 10.34
C TYR A 263 2.28 14.70 10.36
N THR A 264 3.09 14.58 11.42
CA THR A 264 4.26 13.69 11.34
C THR A 264 3.94 12.24 11.70
N ILE A 265 4.31 11.37 10.77
CA ILE A 265 4.70 9.97 11.00
C ILE A 265 6.14 9.91 10.55
N ASP A 266 7.05 9.53 11.45
CA ASP A 266 8.46 9.35 11.12
C ASP A 266 8.84 7.90 11.36
N VAL A 267 9.09 7.20 10.25
CA VAL A 267 9.58 5.83 10.23
C VAL A 267 10.62 5.74 9.13
N GLN A 268 11.80 5.24 9.47
CA GLN A 268 12.91 5.11 8.55
C GLN A 268 13.18 3.65 8.22
N LEU A 269 13.48 3.41 6.95
CA LEU A 269 14.01 2.12 6.48
C LEU A 269 15.29 1.75 7.26
N PRO A 270 15.66 0.46 7.31
CA PRO A 270 16.91 0.05 7.95
C PRO A 270 18.10 0.78 7.32
N ARG A 271 19.11 1.08 8.14
CA ARG A 271 20.36 1.73 7.72
C ARG A 271 21.55 0.79 7.74
N TYR A 272 21.52 -0.23 8.59
CA TYR A 272 22.62 -1.14 8.83
C TYR A 272 22.20 -2.57 8.53
N ILE A 273 23.15 -3.40 8.10
CA ILE A 273 23.01 -4.86 7.98
C ILE A 273 24.28 -5.55 8.48
N LEU A 274 24.14 -6.68 9.15
CA LEU A 274 25.27 -7.49 9.59
C LEU A 274 26.03 -8.06 8.37
N ASP A 275 27.37 -7.98 8.40
CA ASP A 275 28.24 -8.52 7.37
C ASP A 275 28.46 -10.03 7.57
N ASN A 276 27.36 -10.79 7.56
CA ASN A 276 27.32 -12.24 7.78
C ASN A 276 26.89 -13.02 6.52
N GLY A 277 26.88 -12.37 5.36
CA GLY A 277 26.38 -12.92 4.10
C GLY A 277 24.91 -12.58 3.79
N SER A 278 24.18 -11.99 4.73
CA SER A 278 22.81 -11.50 4.48
C SER A 278 22.78 -10.32 3.52
N PHE A 279 21.67 -10.21 2.78
CA PHE A 279 21.48 -9.16 1.80
C PHE A 279 20.01 -8.72 1.75
N VAL A 280 19.81 -7.41 1.71
CA VAL A 280 18.51 -6.79 1.46
C VAL A 280 18.72 -5.73 0.39
N GLN A 281 18.03 -5.88 -0.74
CA GLN A 281 18.10 -4.91 -1.83
C GLN A 281 17.45 -3.58 -1.41
N MET A 282 18.07 -2.46 -1.75
CA MET A 282 17.57 -1.12 -1.44
C MET A 282 17.38 -0.30 -2.71
N ALA A 283 16.56 0.74 -2.63
CA ALA A 283 16.42 1.71 -3.71
C ALA A 283 17.76 2.39 -4.02
N GLN A 284 17.87 2.92 -5.25
CA GLN A 284 19.08 3.59 -5.71
C GLN A 284 19.53 4.65 -4.70
N TYR A 285 20.82 4.63 -4.35
CA TYR A 285 21.45 5.52 -3.37
C TYR A 285 21.02 5.33 -1.90
N GLN A 286 20.37 4.22 -1.55
CA GLN A 286 19.95 3.90 -0.18
C GLN A 286 20.62 2.63 0.39
N ASP A 287 21.87 2.35 0.00
CA ASP A 287 22.58 1.13 0.41
C ASP A 287 22.68 1.00 1.94
N LEU A 288 22.49 -0.24 2.42
CA LEU A 288 22.70 -0.56 3.83
C LEU A 288 24.19 -0.57 4.16
N GLN A 289 24.56 0.10 5.24
CA GLN A 289 25.91 0.04 5.76
C GLN A 289 26.15 -1.32 6.42
N LYS A 290 27.12 -2.08 5.87
CA LYS A 290 27.57 -3.35 6.44
C LYS A 290 28.37 -3.14 7.72
N VAL A 291 28.02 -3.89 8.77
CA VAL A 291 28.67 -3.80 10.07
C VAL A 291 28.93 -5.20 10.65
N LYS A 292 30.00 -5.36 11.44
CA LYS A 292 30.36 -6.67 11.99
C LYS A 292 29.52 -7.02 13.21
N ASP A 293 29.35 -6.05 14.11
CA ASP A 293 28.56 -6.20 15.33
C ASP A 293 27.63 -5.01 15.57
N VAL A 294 26.58 -5.23 16.34
CA VAL A 294 25.65 -4.18 16.80
C VAL A 294 26.35 -3.17 17.72
N SER A 295 27.40 -3.56 18.43
CA SER A 295 28.18 -2.63 19.26
C SER A 295 28.97 -1.59 18.46
N ASP A 296 29.18 -1.83 17.16
CA ASP A 296 30.02 -0.98 16.31
C ASP A 296 29.29 0.26 15.78
N ILE A 297 27.99 0.39 16.08
CA ILE A 297 27.14 1.43 15.49
C ILE A 297 26.56 2.38 16.52
N SER A 298 26.27 3.58 16.04
CA SER A 298 25.44 4.57 16.73
C SER A 298 24.40 5.12 15.76
N TYR A 299 23.30 5.62 16.31
CA TYR A 299 22.27 6.32 15.54
C TYR A 299 22.44 7.83 15.69
N TRP A 300 22.13 8.58 14.63
CA TRP A 300 22.27 10.05 14.64
C TRP A 300 20.99 10.72 15.14
N THR A 301 19.86 10.14 14.76
CA THR A 301 18.53 10.53 15.21
C THR A 301 17.79 9.36 15.84
N TYR A 302 16.98 9.63 16.87
CA TYR A 302 16.14 8.61 17.51
C TYR A 302 15.14 7.98 16.52
N LYS A 303 14.84 8.68 15.43
CA LYS A 303 13.98 8.24 14.32
C LYS A 303 14.58 7.09 13.49
N GLU A 304 15.90 6.86 13.58
CA GLU A 304 16.54 5.69 12.97
C GLU A 304 16.24 4.40 13.74
N VAL A 305 15.83 4.48 15.01
CA VAL A 305 15.75 3.34 15.94
C VAL A 305 14.37 3.14 16.55
N GLY A 306 13.36 3.83 16.04
CA GLY A 306 11.97 3.68 16.46
C GLY A 306 11.01 4.39 15.53
N ILE A 307 9.79 4.60 16.02
CA ILE A 307 8.68 5.16 15.25
C ILE A 307 8.15 6.40 15.97
N SER A 308 8.05 7.53 15.27
CA SER A 308 7.38 8.73 15.78
C SER A 308 5.96 8.83 15.21
N LEU A 309 4.98 8.98 16.08
CA LEU A 309 3.57 9.17 15.76
C LEU A 309 3.04 10.43 16.45
N ASN A 310 1.98 10.98 15.88
CA ASN A 310 1.15 11.96 16.56
C ASN A 310 -0.13 11.31 17.12
N LYS A 311 -0.79 12.00 18.04
CA LYS A 311 -2.04 11.53 18.66
C LYS A 311 -3.16 11.25 17.63
N LYS A 312 -3.22 12.02 16.55
CA LYS A 312 -4.28 11.92 15.53
C LYS A 312 -4.20 10.58 14.80
N HIS A 313 -2.99 10.10 14.48
CA HIS A 313 -2.80 8.79 13.87
C HIS A 313 -3.23 7.68 14.83
N ILE A 314 -2.82 7.72 16.10
CA ILE A 314 -3.23 6.73 17.11
C ILE A 314 -4.76 6.68 17.24
N TYR A 315 -5.42 7.82 17.42
CA TYR A 315 -6.87 7.86 17.54
C TYR A 315 -7.60 7.42 16.28
N ARG A 316 -7.07 7.73 15.09
CA ARG A 316 -7.65 7.24 13.83
C ARG A 316 -7.54 5.73 13.73
N MET A 317 -6.38 5.16 14.06
CA MET A 317 -6.17 3.71 14.02
C MET A 317 -7.07 2.98 15.01
N ALA A 318 -7.22 3.50 16.23
CA ALA A 318 -8.07 2.91 17.26
C ALA A 318 -9.57 3.03 16.97
N ASN A 319 -10.04 4.16 16.43
CA ASN A 319 -11.47 4.43 16.26
C ASN A 319 -11.98 4.18 14.83
N ALA A 320 -11.18 3.56 13.96
CA ALA A 320 -11.55 3.28 12.59
C ALA A 320 -12.68 2.23 12.54
N SER A 321 -13.88 2.65 12.14
CA SER A 321 -15.00 1.73 11.88
C SER A 321 -14.87 0.98 10.55
N SER A 322 -14.00 1.46 9.66
CA SER A 322 -13.65 0.80 8.42
C SER A 322 -12.18 1.06 8.09
N PRO A 323 -11.57 0.22 7.25
CA PRO A 323 -10.23 0.46 6.72
C PRO A 323 -10.07 1.87 6.12
N ASP A 324 -11.02 2.36 5.31
CA ASP A 324 -10.95 3.71 4.74
C ASP A 324 -11.04 4.83 5.81
N ALA A 325 -11.67 4.55 6.96
CA ALA A 325 -11.81 5.51 8.06
C ALA A 325 -10.54 5.66 8.92
N ALA A 326 -9.59 4.72 8.82
CA ALA A 326 -8.32 4.75 9.56
C ALA A 326 -7.32 5.82 9.07
N GLY A 327 -7.65 6.57 8.00
CA GLY A 327 -6.75 7.47 7.30
C GLY A 327 -6.26 6.89 5.97
N GLY A 328 -5.40 7.61 5.25
CA GLY A 328 -4.67 7.02 4.12
C GLY A 328 -3.87 5.81 4.63
N SER A 329 -3.74 4.74 3.86
CA SER A 329 -3.03 3.53 4.35
C SER A 329 -1.57 3.78 4.72
N GLY A 330 -0.94 4.83 4.19
CA GLY A 330 0.37 5.30 4.64
C GLY A 330 0.46 5.61 6.14
N ASP A 331 -0.69 5.83 6.79
CA ASP A 331 -0.83 6.20 8.20
C ASP A 331 -1.19 5.02 9.12
N ARG A 332 -1.35 3.80 8.56
CA ARG A 332 -1.72 2.63 9.35
C ARG A 332 -0.55 1.96 10.02
N PHE A 333 -0.81 1.37 11.18
CA PHE A 333 0.24 0.73 11.98
C PHE A 333 0.90 -0.42 11.23
N GLU A 334 0.16 -1.21 10.45
CA GLU A 334 0.70 -2.30 9.65
C GLU A 334 1.69 -1.79 8.60
N THR A 335 1.34 -0.72 7.90
CA THR A 335 2.20 -0.08 6.88
C THR A 335 3.43 0.54 7.52
N ILE A 336 3.29 1.18 8.68
CA ILE A 336 4.40 1.76 9.44
C ILE A 336 5.36 0.67 9.91
N ILE A 337 4.84 -0.44 10.45
CA ILE A 337 5.63 -1.61 10.83
C ILE A 337 6.30 -2.25 9.62
N GLY A 338 5.59 -2.39 8.50
CA GLY A 338 6.16 -2.86 7.24
C GLY A 338 7.35 -2.01 6.78
N LYS A 339 7.22 -0.68 6.78
CA LYS A 339 8.31 0.26 6.47
C LYS A 339 9.47 0.14 7.45
N PHE A 340 9.18 0.07 8.75
CA PHE A 340 10.21 -0.10 9.79
C PHE A 340 11.06 -1.36 9.52
N TYR A 341 10.41 -2.46 9.11
CA TYR A 341 11.05 -3.71 8.72
C TYR A 341 11.41 -3.81 7.23
N GLY A 342 11.56 -2.68 6.55
CA GLY A 342 12.23 -2.60 5.26
C GLY A 342 11.34 -2.74 4.02
N LEU A 343 10.01 -2.82 4.15
CA LEU A 343 9.12 -2.85 3.00
C LEU A 343 9.02 -1.49 2.31
N TYR A 344 8.92 -1.52 0.98
CA TYR A 344 8.69 -0.35 0.15
C TYR A 344 7.21 -0.27 -0.28
N PRO A 345 6.70 0.95 -0.58
CA PRO A 345 5.39 1.09 -1.18
C PRO A 345 5.28 0.34 -2.50
N THR A 346 4.13 -0.29 -2.74
CA THR A 346 3.75 -0.98 -4.00
C THR A 346 3.21 -0.01 -5.05
N TRP A 347 3.49 1.28 -4.90
CA TRP A 347 3.02 2.33 -5.80
C TRP A 347 4.11 3.36 -6.07
N LYS A 348 3.94 4.07 -7.18
CA LYS A 348 4.76 5.23 -7.55
C LYS A 348 3.88 6.42 -7.95
N ASP A 349 4.33 7.63 -7.69
CA ASP A 349 3.81 8.85 -8.33
C ASP A 349 4.93 9.55 -9.09
N LYS A 350 4.69 10.77 -9.58
CA LYS A 350 5.70 11.55 -10.33
C LYS A 350 6.94 11.91 -9.47
N TYR A 351 6.78 11.99 -8.15
CA TYR A 351 7.77 12.52 -7.22
C TYR A 351 8.19 11.51 -6.13
N ASN A 352 7.38 10.48 -5.86
CA ASN A 352 7.53 9.56 -4.74
C ASN A 352 7.23 8.10 -5.14
N GLY A 353 7.53 7.18 -4.23
CA GLY A 353 7.34 5.74 -4.42
C GLY A 353 8.51 5.10 -5.15
N ALA A 354 8.58 3.76 -5.09
CA ALA A 354 9.67 3.00 -5.67
C ALA A 354 9.26 2.46 -7.05
N LEU A 355 10.20 2.47 -8.01
CA LEU A 355 9.99 1.78 -9.30
C LEU A 355 9.79 0.28 -9.11
N ASP A 356 10.36 -0.26 -8.03
CA ASP A 356 10.29 -1.65 -7.61
C ASP A 356 10.29 -1.70 -6.08
N ASP A 357 9.41 -2.49 -5.49
CA ASP A 357 9.33 -2.76 -4.06
C ASP A 357 10.19 -3.98 -3.64
N PHE A 358 10.91 -4.56 -4.61
CA PHE A 358 11.79 -5.72 -4.48
C PHE A 358 11.07 -7.02 -4.09
N CYS A 359 9.76 -7.09 -4.32
CA CYS A 359 8.93 -8.26 -4.00
C CYS A 359 8.10 -8.65 -5.23
N SER A 360 8.64 -9.46 -6.14
CA SER A 360 8.04 -9.82 -7.44
C SER A 360 6.60 -10.37 -7.40
N ASP A 361 6.12 -10.78 -6.23
CA ASP A 361 4.77 -11.26 -5.96
C ASP A 361 3.74 -10.16 -5.63
N THR A 362 4.08 -8.89 -5.80
CA THR A 362 3.18 -7.73 -5.70
C THR A 362 2.91 -7.08 -7.06
N TYR A 363 1.75 -6.43 -7.17
CA TYR A 363 1.47 -5.47 -8.23
C TYR A 363 2.08 -4.10 -7.89
N THR A 364 2.50 -3.36 -8.92
CA THR A 364 2.87 -1.95 -8.83
C THR A 364 1.91 -1.09 -9.62
N TYR A 365 1.41 -0.02 -9.02
CA TYR A 365 0.47 0.90 -9.66
C TYR A 365 0.88 2.38 -9.54
N PHE A 366 0.29 3.24 -10.37
CA PHE A 366 0.52 4.68 -10.30
C PHE A 366 -0.45 5.35 -9.31
N ARG A 367 0.08 6.11 -8.36
CA ARG A 367 -0.64 6.78 -7.28
C ARG A 367 -1.38 8.02 -7.81
N ILE A 368 -2.61 7.79 -8.24
CA ILE A 368 -3.55 8.83 -8.69
C ILE A 368 -4.99 8.58 -8.19
N TYR A 369 -5.21 7.55 -7.36
CA TYR A 369 -6.54 7.11 -6.94
C TYR A 369 -6.72 7.10 -5.42
N SER A 370 -7.68 7.87 -4.94
CA SER A 370 -8.16 7.88 -3.55
C SER A 370 -9.21 6.80 -3.26
N ARG A 371 -9.13 5.63 -3.90
CA ARG A 371 -10.07 4.50 -3.76
C ARG A 371 -9.35 3.14 -3.65
N PRO A 372 -9.96 2.11 -3.03
CA PRO A 372 -9.37 0.77 -2.94
C PRO A 372 -9.15 0.07 -4.29
N GLU A 373 -10.03 0.28 -5.28
CA GLU A 373 -9.80 -0.25 -6.63
C GLU A 373 -8.64 0.48 -7.31
N LYS A 374 -7.64 -0.27 -7.76
CA LYS A 374 -6.42 0.19 -8.41
C LYS A 374 -6.28 -0.38 -9.81
N TRP A 375 -5.38 0.22 -10.59
CA TRP A 375 -4.84 -0.44 -11.76
C TRP A 375 -3.36 -0.17 -11.99
N THR A 376 -2.67 -1.18 -12.50
CA THR A 376 -1.21 -1.17 -12.66
C THR A 376 -0.70 -0.25 -13.78
N TYR A 377 -1.51 0.02 -14.83
CA TYR A 377 -1.07 0.74 -16.04
C TYR A 377 -1.67 2.13 -16.24
N GLU A 378 -0.84 3.15 -16.46
CA GLU A 378 -1.29 4.47 -16.89
C GLU A 378 -0.69 4.82 -18.26
N ALA A 379 -1.56 5.01 -19.27
CA ALA A 379 -1.14 5.29 -20.65
C ALA A 379 -0.34 6.59 -20.79
N THR A 380 -0.60 7.57 -19.91
CA THR A 380 0.02 8.90 -19.88
C THR A 380 1.26 8.97 -18.99
N ALA A 381 1.67 7.87 -18.35
CA ALA A 381 2.84 7.87 -17.48
C ALA A 381 4.11 8.22 -18.28
N THR A 382 4.86 9.19 -17.76
CA THR A 382 6.07 9.73 -18.40
C THR A 382 7.21 8.71 -18.45
N ASN A 383 7.18 7.69 -17.58
CA ASN A 383 8.07 6.54 -17.63
C ASN A 383 7.25 5.24 -17.64
N LYS A 384 7.27 4.54 -18.79
CA LYS A 384 6.55 3.28 -19.06
C LYS A 384 7.15 2.07 -18.34
N GLU A 385 8.27 2.24 -17.64
CA GLU A 385 8.84 1.19 -16.78
C GLU A 385 7.89 0.91 -15.62
N GLN A 386 7.12 -0.16 -15.76
CA GLN A 386 6.23 -0.69 -14.73
C GLN A 386 6.53 -2.16 -14.56
N LYS A 387 6.63 -2.60 -13.30
CA LYS A 387 6.91 -3.99 -12.92
C LYS A 387 5.97 -5.00 -13.58
N ASN A 388 4.71 -4.63 -13.83
CA ASN A 388 3.68 -5.57 -14.30
C ASN A 388 3.24 -5.35 -15.75
N GLY A 389 3.70 -4.30 -16.45
CA GLY A 389 3.58 -4.09 -17.91
C GLY A 389 2.17 -4.05 -18.55
N HIS A 390 1.12 -4.42 -17.82
CA HIS A 390 -0.24 -4.61 -18.30
C HIS A 390 -1.24 -3.84 -17.42
N GLU A 391 -2.43 -3.56 -17.95
CA GLU A 391 -3.55 -3.02 -17.18
C GLU A 391 -4.24 -4.13 -16.38
N ILE A 392 -4.03 -4.15 -15.06
CA ILE A 392 -4.68 -5.08 -14.13
C ILE A 392 -5.50 -4.29 -13.14
N TYR A 393 -6.81 -4.51 -13.11
CA TYR A 393 -7.71 -3.93 -12.11
C TYR A 393 -7.83 -4.84 -10.89
N PHE A 394 -7.53 -4.34 -9.70
CA PHE A 394 -7.63 -5.12 -8.47
C PHE A 394 -8.08 -4.25 -7.29
N ASP A 395 -8.72 -4.87 -6.31
CA ASP A 395 -9.01 -4.21 -5.04
C ASP A 395 -7.83 -4.37 -4.10
N SER A 396 -7.32 -3.25 -3.59
CA SER A 396 -6.13 -3.24 -2.77
C SER A 396 -6.33 -3.87 -1.39
N PHE A 397 -5.48 -4.84 -1.05
CA PHE A 397 -5.47 -5.51 0.26
C PHE A 397 -4.08 -5.59 0.90
N ASN A 398 -3.02 -5.23 0.17
CA ASN A 398 -1.64 -5.26 0.67
C ASN A 398 -1.37 -4.11 1.64
N ILE A 399 -0.62 -4.33 2.72
CA ILE A 399 -0.28 -3.27 3.68
C ILE A 399 0.54 -2.11 3.07
N MET A 400 1.22 -2.33 1.94
CA MET A 400 2.10 -1.33 1.30
C MET A 400 1.41 -0.53 0.18
N ASP A 401 0.19 -0.89 -0.19
CA ASP A 401 -0.63 -0.12 -1.12
C ASP A 401 -1.15 1.17 -0.45
N GLU A 402 -1.39 2.22 -1.23
CA GLU A 402 -2.10 3.42 -0.80
C GLU A 402 -3.62 3.25 -0.89
N HIS A 403 -4.39 3.64 0.14
CA HIS A 403 -5.83 3.41 0.25
C HIS A 403 -6.19 1.93 0.10
N SER A 404 -5.72 1.12 1.05
CA SER A 404 -5.83 -0.33 1.06
C SER A 404 -6.66 -0.83 2.22
N PHE A 405 -7.21 -2.04 2.14
CA PHE A 405 -7.71 -2.74 3.31
C PHE A 405 -6.59 -3.13 4.32
N CYS A 406 -5.30 -3.08 3.94
CA CYS A 406 -4.13 -3.44 4.75
C CYS A 406 -4.38 -4.71 5.58
N SER A 407 -4.70 -5.80 4.88
CA SER A 407 -5.09 -7.07 5.48
C SER A 407 -4.05 -8.16 5.31
N THR A 408 -3.05 -7.97 4.44
CA THR A 408 -2.09 -9.03 4.10
C THR A 408 -0.70 -8.47 3.77
N ILE A 409 0.32 -9.31 3.96
CA ILE A 409 1.63 -9.20 3.30
C ILE A 409 1.81 -10.37 2.33
N THR A 410 2.65 -10.21 1.31
CA THR A 410 3.03 -11.32 0.43
C THR A 410 4.17 -12.15 1.02
N TYR A 411 4.48 -13.28 0.39
CA TYR A 411 5.57 -14.17 0.80
C TYR A 411 6.93 -13.49 0.66
N GLU A 412 7.21 -12.80 -0.44
CA GLU A 412 8.49 -12.11 -0.63
C GLU A 412 8.61 -10.88 0.31
N GLN A 413 7.51 -10.20 0.60
CA GLN A 413 7.47 -9.19 1.66
C GLN A 413 7.80 -9.80 3.03
N ALA A 414 7.25 -10.99 3.35
CA ALA A 414 7.56 -11.69 4.60
C ALA A 414 9.05 -12.07 4.68
N LEU A 415 9.63 -12.64 3.62
CA LEU A 415 11.07 -12.95 3.54
C LEU A 415 11.93 -11.71 3.79
N ARG A 416 11.54 -10.58 3.18
CA ARG A 416 12.24 -9.31 3.34
C ARG A 416 12.18 -8.80 4.77
N MET A 417 10.99 -8.76 5.38
CA MET A 417 10.82 -8.37 6.79
C MET A 417 11.64 -9.26 7.72
N ARG A 418 11.64 -10.57 7.50
CA ARG A 418 12.40 -11.54 8.30
C ARG A 418 13.89 -11.33 8.19
N THR A 419 14.40 -11.12 6.98
CA THR A 419 15.80 -10.80 6.76
C THR A 419 16.22 -9.55 7.56
N VAL A 420 15.37 -8.52 7.58
CA VAL A 420 15.60 -7.28 8.34
C VAL A 420 15.54 -7.53 9.85
N MET A 421 14.53 -8.26 10.34
CA MET A 421 14.39 -8.60 11.76
C MET A 421 15.55 -9.45 12.29
N GLU A 422 16.20 -10.22 11.43
CA GLU A 422 17.28 -11.12 11.83
C GLU A 422 18.67 -10.51 11.67
N ASN A 423 18.85 -9.57 10.72
CA ASN A 423 20.17 -9.12 10.30
C ASN A 423 20.37 -7.61 10.25
N CYS A 424 19.35 -6.79 10.50
CA CYS A 424 19.51 -5.34 10.51
C CYS A 424 19.53 -4.81 11.96
N PRO A 425 20.68 -4.31 12.46
CA PRO A 425 20.75 -3.67 13.77
C PRO A 425 19.69 -2.57 13.94
N PHE A 426 19.20 -2.39 15.18
CA PHE A 426 18.04 -1.56 15.51
C PHE A 426 16.70 -2.02 14.91
N ARG A 427 16.64 -3.19 14.28
CA ARG A 427 15.40 -3.89 13.85
C ARG A 427 15.29 -5.29 14.44
N MET A 428 16.23 -5.68 15.29
CA MET A 428 16.40 -7.05 15.79
C MET A 428 15.79 -7.28 17.19
N MET A 429 14.93 -6.36 17.64
CA MET A 429 14.32 -6.42 18.97
C MET A 429 13.44 -7.64 19.15
N ARG A 430 13.66 -8.36 20.25
CA ARG A 430 12.90 -9.57 20.58
C ARG A 430 12.95 -9.86 22.09
N LYS A 431 11.89 -10.49 22.61
CA LYS A 431 11.78 -10.93 24.03
C LYS A 431 12.64 -12.15 24.32
#